data_AF-A0A937IYC8-F1
#
_entry.id   AF-A0A937IYC8-F1
#
_cell.length_a   1.000
_cell.length_b   1.000
_cell.length_c   1.000
_cell.angle_alpha   90.00
_cell.angle_beta   90.00
_cell.angle_gamma   90.00
#
_symmetry.space_group_name_H-M   'P 1'
#
loop_
_entity.id
_entity.type
_entity.pdbx_description
1 polymer ?
#
loop_
_entity_poly.entity_id
_entity_poly.type
_entity_poly.pdbx_seq_one_letter_code
_entity_poly.pdbx_strand_id
1 'polypeptide(L)'
;MKSTFLFGFIFLIPSIIISQNPVKWSVDYTTQLITFIAEIEKDWHLYAVKVPYPNEGPLPTLFEFKESDNFKKKGRTSQEKPNIKYDKSFGINVAYYEERTKFYQKIKPLSDS
;
A
#
# COMPACT_ATOMS: atom_id res chain seq x y z
N MET A 1 27.71 44.87 -42.89
CA MET A 1 27.93 44.08 -41.66
C MET A 1 26.76 43.14 -41.49
N LYS A 2 27.00 41.81 -41.52
CA LYS A 2 25.95 40.78 -41.39
C LYS A 2 25.65 40.61 -39.91
N SER A 3 24.55 41.18 -39.43
CA SER A 3 24.09 41.00 -38.04
C SER A 3 23.26 39.71 -37.98
N THR A 4 23.84 38.64 -37.42
CA THR A 4 23.10 37.40 -37.17
C THR A 4 22.33 37.51 -35.87
N PHE A 5 21.01 37.41 -35.99
CA PHE A 5 20.04 37.21 -34.91
C PHE A 5 20.39 35.95 -34.10
N LEU A 6 20.43 36.04 -32.77
CA LEU A 6 20.51 34.87 -31.89
C LEU A 6 19.21 34.77 -31.07
N PHE A 7 18.23 34.04 -31.61
CA PHE A 7 16.99 33.71 -30.91
C PHE A 7 17.29 32.52 -29.99
N GLY A 8 17.55 32.79 -28.71
CA GLY A 8 17.78 31.75 -27.70
C GLY A 8 16.49 31.01 -27.38
N PHE A 9 16.34 29.79 -27.89
CA PHE A 9 15.22 28.91 -27.56
C PHE A 9 15.53 28.19 -26.25
N ILE A 10 14.98 28.67 -25.13
CA ILE A 10 15.04 27.96 -23.84
C ILE A 10 14.08 26.77 -23.93
N PHE A 11 14.62 25.56 -24.07
CA PHE A 11 13.86 24.32 -23.91
C PHE A 11 13.60 24.08 -22.41
N LEU A 12 12.39 24.38 -21.95
CA LEU A 12 11.86 23.88 -20.68
C LEU A 12 11.60 22.37 -20.86
N ILE A 13 12.42 21.52 -20.24
CA ILE A 13 12.18 20.08 -20.21
C ILE A 13 11.09 19.81 -19.16
N PRO A 14 9.89 19.35 -19.52
CA PRO A 14 8.89 18.98 -18.53
C PRO A 14 9.40 17.73 -17.79
N SER A 15 9.59 17.86 -16.48
CA SER A 15 9.86 16.70 -15.61
C SER A 15 8.57 15.88 -15.50
N ILE A 16 8.59 14.65 -16.02
CA ILE A 16 7.51 13.71 -15.79
C ILE A 16 7.64 13.23 -14.34
N ILE A 17 6.75 13.70 -13.47
CA ILE A 17 6.66 13.21 -12.09
C ILE A 17 5.98 11.85 -12.14
N ILE A 18 6.76 10.78 -12.12
CA ILE A 18 6.24 9.42 -11.93
C ILE A 18 6.00 9.26 -10.43
N SER A 19 4.76 8.98 -10.03
CA SER A 19 4.43 8.64 -8.64
C SER A 19 5.23 7.40 -8.24
N GLN A 20 5.99 7.48 -7.15
CA GLN A 20 6.62 6.31 -6.57
C GLN A 20 5.51 5.41 -6.02
N ASN A 21 5.39 4.21 -6.57
CA ASN A 21 4.51 3.15 -6.04
C ASN A 21 5.41 2.05 -5.48
N PRO A 22 6.01 2.27 -4.30
CA PRO A 22 7.02 1.38 -3.73
C PRO A 22 6.45 0.04 -3.24
N VAL A 23 5.13 -0.14 -3.32
CA VAL A 23 4.46 -1.38 -2.98
C VAL A 23 3.66 -1.85 -4.18
N LYS A 24 4.04 -3.02 -4.71
CA LYS A 24 3.30 -3.70 -5.78
C LYS A 24 2.36 -4.71 -5.14
N TRP A 25 1.08 -4.60 -5.48
CA TRP A 25 0.03 -5.45 -4.94
C TRP A 25 -0.39 -6.51 -5.94
N SER A 26 -0.56 -7.74 -5.46
CA SER A 26 -1.26 -8.81 -6.17
C SER A 26 -2.30 -9.46 -5.26
N VAL A 27 -3.29 -10.11 -5.88
CA VAL A 27 -4.41 -10.72 -5.16
C VAL A 27 -4.59 -12.15 -5.66
N ASP A 28 -4.51 -13.09 -4.72
CA ASP A 28 -4.91 -14.48 -4.91
C ASP A 28 -6.21 -14.74 -4.16
N TYR A 29 -7.06 -15.63 -4.68
CA TYR A 29 -8.30 -15.97 -4.00
C TYR A 29 -8.73 -17.42 -4.18
N THR A 30 -9.44 -17.91 -3.18
CA THR A 30 -10.18 -19.17 -3.20
C THR A 30 -11.64 -18.88 -2.86
N THR A 31 -12.49 -19.91 -2.82
CA THR A 31 -13.91 -19.77 -2.45
C THR A 31 -14.14 -19.16 -1.06
N GLN A 32 -13.15 -19.20 -0.16
CA GLN A 32 -13.31 -18.77 1.24
C GLN A 32 -12.29 -17.73 1.71
N LEU A 33 -11.30 -17.40 0.89
CA LEU A 33 -10.16 -16.57 1.30
C LEU A 33 -9.66 -15.71 0.16
N ILE A 34 -9.51 -14.42 0.44
CA ILE A 34 -8.74 -13.48 -0.39
C ILE A 34 -7.40 -13.25 0.30
N THR A 35 -6.31 -13.37 -0.46
CA THR A 35 -4.94 -13.11 -0.03
C THR A 35 -4.40 -11.91 -0.81
N PHE A 36 -4.11 -10.83 -0.10
CA PHE A 36 -3.43 -9.66 -0.65
C PHE A 36 -1.95 -9.83 -0.41
N ILE A 37 -1.15 -9.74 -1.46
CA ILE A 37 0.30 -9.88 -1.40
C ILE A 37 0.88 -8.51 -1.73
N ALA A 38 1.72 -7.99 -0.83
CA ALA A 38 2.49 -6.78 -1.04
C ALA A 38 3.95 -7.14 -1.26
N GLU A 39 4.50 -6.81 -2.41
CA GLU A 39 5.95 -6.78 -2.67
C GLU A 39 6.42 -5.34 -2.45
N ILE A 40 7.34 -5.14 -1.51
CA ILE A 40 7.77 -3.84 -1.00
C ILE A 40 9.20 -3.59 -1.50
N GLU A 41 9.39 -2.47 -2.20
CA GLU A 41 10.72 -2.07 -2.67
C GLU A 41 11.69 -1.88 -1.50
N LYS A 42 12.97 -2.11 -1.76
CA LYS A 42 14.02 -1.97 -0.76
C LYS A 42 13.98 -0.58 -0.12
N ASP A 43 14.25 -0.53 1.18
CA ASP A 43 14.28 0.68 2.01
C ASP A 43 12.90 1.34 2.25
N TRP A 44 11.82 0.73 1.76
CA TRP A 44 10.44 1.11 2.07
C TRP A 44 9.83 0.25 3.16
N HIS A 45 8.88 0.85 3.88
CA HIS A 45 8.12 0.20 4.94
C HIS A 45 6.63 0.28 4.66
N LEU A 46 5.94 -0.85 4.77
CA LEU A 46 4.46 -0.89 4.74
C LEU A 46 3.93 -1.06 6.16
N TYR A 47 3.16 -0.10 6.65
CA TYR A 47 2.59 -0.18 8.00
C TYR A 47 1.51 -1.26 8.11
N ALA A 48 1.45 -1.91 9.26
CA ALA A 48 0.49 -2.97 9.52
C ALA A 48 -0.97 -2.47 9.55
N VAL A 49 -1.93 -3.39 9.39
CA VAL A 49 -3.37 -3.07 9.53
C VAL A 49 -3.73 -2.86 11.00
N LYS A 50 -3.16 -3.69 11.88
CA LYS A 50 -3.24 -3.58 13.33
C LYS A 50 -1.91 -3.04 13.85
N VAL A 51 -1.93 -1.79 14.28
CA VAL A 51 -0.80 -1.09 14.90
C VAL A 51 -1.04 -0.91 16.40
N PRO A 52 0.01 -0.73 17.22
CA PRO A 52 -0.13 -0.55 18.67
C PRO A 52 -0.85 0.75 19.05
N TYR A 53 -0.61 1.83 18.31
CA TYR A 53 -1.20 3.15 18.55
C TYR A 53 -1.84 3.66 17.24
N PRO A 54 -3.14 3.39 16.96
CA PRO A 54 -3.74 3.66 15.66
C PRO A 54 -4.02 5.14 15.37
N ASN A 55 -4.02 5.98 16.40
CA ASN A 55 -4.25 7.44 16.28
C ASN A 55 -2.96 8.25 16.48
N GLU A 56 -1.85 7.57 16.75
CA GLU A 56 -0.56 8.20 17.02
C GLU A 56 0.46 7.57 16.07
N GLY A 57 1.15 8.40 15.31
CA GLY A 57 2.12 7.94 14.33
C GLY A 57 1.56 7.68 12.92
N PRO A 58 2.14 6.74 12.16
CA PRO A 58 1.85 6.59 10.74
C PRO A 58 0.49 5.93 10.49
N LEU A 59 -0.12 6.28 9.36
CA LEU A 59 -1.39 5.70 8.95
C LEU A 59 -1.25 4.19 8.69
N PRO A 60 -2.11 3.35 9.30
CA PRO A 60 -2.09 1.92 9.05
C PRO A 60 -2.61 1.58 7.65
N THR A 61 -2.21 0.42 7.14
CA THR A 61 -2.81 -0.12 5.90
C THR A 61 -4.29 -0.40 6.12
N LEU A 62 -5.14 0.04 5.20
CA LEU A 62 -6.59 -0.15 5.26
C LEU A 62 -7.07 -0.98 4.06
N PHE A 63 -7.92 -1.96 4.35
CA PHE A 63 -8.62 -2.74 3.32
C PHE A 63 -10.11 -2.44 3.37
N GLU A 64 -10.58 -1.70 2.38
CA GLU A 64 -12.01 -1.41 2.17
C GLU A 64 -12.59 -2.34 1.12
N PHE A 65 -13.84 -2.76 1.35
CA PHE A 65 -14.54 -3.66 0.46
C PHE A 65 -15.90 -3.06 0.17
N LYS A 66 -16.21 -2.94 -1.12
CA LYS A 66 -17.56 -2.62 -1.56
C LYS A 66 -18.48 -3.78 -1.24
N GLU A 67 -19.76 -3.49 -1.06
CA GLU A 67 -20.78 -4.52 -0.97
C GLU A 67 -20.75 -5.39 -2.25
N SER A 68 -21.01 -6.67 -2.08
CA SER A 68 -20.97 -7.65 -3.16
C SER A 68 -22.13 -8.62 -3.01
N ASP A 69 -22.81 -8.89 -4.11
CA ASP A 69 -23.86 -9.91 -4.18
C ASP A 69 -23.27 -11.34 -4.20
N ASN A 70 -21.97 -11.47 -4.47
CA ASN A 70 -21.31 -12.77 -4.63
C ASN A 70 -20.73 -13.32 -3.31
N PHE A 71 -20.36 -12.44 -2.38
CA PHE A 71 -19.74 -12.86 -1.12
C PHE A 71 -19.95 -11.85 0.02
N LYS A 72 -19.92 -12.36 1.25
CA LYS A 72 -19.83 -11.55 2.48
C LYS A 72 -18.47 -11.73 3.13
N LYS A 73 -17.90 -10.64 3.65
CA LYS A 73 -16.72 -10.72 4.51
C LYS A 73 -17.03 -11.43 5.82
N LYS A 74 -16.08 -12.23 6.29
CA LYS A 74 -16.11 -12.84 7.61
C LYS A 74 -15.01 -12.24 8.48
N GLY A 75 -15.38 -11.34 9.38
CA GLY A 75 -14.46 -10.68 10.29
C GLY A 75 -13.56 -9.64 9.61
N ARG A 76 -12.54 -9.19 10.35
CA ARG A 76 -11.56 -8.19 9.90
C ARG A 76 -10.44 -8.86 9.08
N THR A 77 -9.77 -8.09 8.23
CA THR A 77 -8.54 -8.53 7.57
C THR A 77 -7.50 -8.90 8.62
N SER A 78 -6.98 -10.12 8.52
CA SER A 78 -5.83 -10.58 9.30
C SER A 78 -4.53 -10.28 8.56
N GLN A 79 -3.44 -10.20 9.31
CA GLN A 79 -2.12 -9.82 8.82
C GLN A 79 -1.08 -10.84 9.30
N GLU A 80 0.02 -10.98 8.56
CA GLU A 80 1.20 -11.68 9.06
C GLU A 80 1.82 -10.94 10.25
N LYS A 81 2.71 -11.59 11.00
CA LYS A 81 3.37 -10.96 12.14
C LYS A 81 4.25 -9.79 11.63
N PRO A 82 3.99 -8.54 12.02
CA PRO A 82 4.81 -7.41 11.60
C PRO A 82 6.11 -7.33 12.40
N ASN A 83 7.08 -6.61 11.83
CA ASN A 83 8.20 -6.07 12.58
C ASN A 83 7.71 -4.94 13.48
N ILE A 84 8.27 -4.84 14.69
CA ILE A 84 7.95 -3.77 15.64
C ILE A 84 9.23 -3.04 15.97
N LYS A 85 9.24 -1.71 15.81
CA LYS A 85 10.39 -0.86 16.12
C LYS A 85 9.92 0.44 16.76
N TYR A 86 10.72 0.97 17.66
CA TYR A 86 10.53 2.32 18.16
C TYR A 86 10.92 3.34 17.10
N ASP A 87 9.98 4.20 16.71
CA ASP A 87 10.24 5.33 15.82
C ASP A 87 10.36 6.60 16.65
N LYS A 88 11.55 7.19 16.65
CA LYS A 88 11.84 8.41 17.42
C LYS A 88 11.04 9.62 16.93
N SER A 89 10.66 9.66 15.66
CA SER A 89 9.90 10.77 15.06
C SER A 89 8.48 10.81 15.61
N PHE A 90 7.90 9.63 15.84
CA PHE A 90 6.56 9.49 16.40
C PHE A 90 6.56 9.28 17.92
N GLY A 91 7.72 8.94 18.51
CA GLY A 91 7.87 8.71 19.95
C GLY A 91 7.23 7.40 20.43
N ILE A 92 6.90 6.47 19.52
CA ILE A 92 6.12 5.25 19.80
C ILE A 92 6.67 4.05 19.05
N ASN A 93 6.19 2.85 19.41
CA ASN A 93 6.41 1.65 18.61
C ASN A 93 5.50 1.62 17.38
N VAL A 94 6.10 1.50 16.20
CA VAL A 94 5.42 1.31 14.92
C VAL A 94 5.51 -0.16 14.49
N ALA A 95 4.45 -0.65 13.84
CA ALA A 95 4.39 -1.99 13.29
C ALA A 95 4.39 -1.93 11.75
N TYR A 96 5.33 -2.62 11.11
CA TYR A 96 5.55 -2.53 9.66
C TYR A 96 6.08 -3.83 9.04
N TYR A 97 6.17 -3.84 7.70
CA TYR A 97 6.77 -4.90 6.89
C TYR A 97 7.80 -4.32 5.92
N GLU A 98 8.75 -5.16 5.52
CA GLU A 98 9.78 -4.91 4.51
C GLU A 98 9.78 -6.09 3.53
N GLU A 99 10.30 -5.90 2.32
CA GLU A 99 10.42 -6.88 1.23
C GLU A 99 9.10 -7.49 0.73
N ARG A 100 8.38 -8.21 1.60
CA ARG A 100 7.12 -8.88 1.26
C ARG A 100 6.25 -9.14 2.48
N THR A 101 4.94 -9.02 2.32
CA THR A 101 3.97 -9.51 3.32
C THR A 101 2.66 -9.93 2.68
N LYS A 102 1.85 -10.70 3.43
CA LYS A 102 0.49 -11.06 3.05
C LYS A 102 -0.54 -10.63 4.09
N PHE A 103 -1.71 -10.26 3.57
CA PHE A 103 -2.91 -10.01 4.34
C PHE A 103 -4.02 -10.93 3.87
N TYR A 104 -4.89 -11.32 4.78
CA TYR A 104 -5.89 -12.35 4.53
C TYR A 104 -7.27 -11.86 4.94
N GLN A 105 -8.22 -11.88 4.01
CA GLN A 105 -9.64 -11.63 4.27
C GLN A 105 -10.42 -12.91 4.03
N LYS A 106 -11.00 -13.46 5.10
CA LYS A 106 -11.95 -14.57 5.00
C LYS A 106 -13.26 -14.06 4.40
N ILE A 107 -13.82 -14.81 3.46
CA ILE A 107 -15.09 -14.53 2.80
C ILE A 107 -16.00 -15.75 2.87
N LYS A 108 -17.31 -15.51 2.75
CA LYS A 108 -18.32 -16.54 2.60
C LYS A 108 -19.07 -16.27 1.29
N PRO A 109 -19.08 -17.21 0.33
CA PRO A 109 -19.93 -17.11 -0.85
C PRO A 109 -21.39 -16.96 -0.42
N LEU A 110 -22.09 -16.06 -1.09
CA LEU A 110 -23.54 -16.06 -1.07
C LEU A 110 -23.94 -17.00 -2.20
N SER A 111 -24.47 -18.19 -1.88
CA SER A 111 -25.06 -19.00 -2.93
C SER A 111 -26.32 -18.29 -3.40
N ASP A 112 -26.47 -18.12 -4.71
CA ASP A 112 -27.80 -17.97 -5.29
C ASP A 112 -28.60 -19.23 -4.86
N SER A 113 -29.75 -18.99 -4.23
CA SER A 113 -30.61 -20.06 -3.68
C SER A 113 -31.11 -21.00 -4.76
#